data_AF-A0A6F8YJV3-F1
#
_entry.id   AF-A0A6F8YJV3-F1
#
_cell.length_a   1.000
_cell.length_b   1.000
_cell.length_c   1.000
_cell.angle_alpha   90.00
_cell.angle_beta   90.00
_cell.angle_gamma   90.00
#
_symmetry.space_group_name_H-M   'P 1'
#
loop_
_entity.id
_entity.type
_entity.pdbx_description
1 polymer ?
#
loop_
_entity_poly.entity_id
_entity_poly.type
_entity_poly.pdbx_seq_one_letter_code
_entity_poly.pdbx_strand_id
1 'polypeptide(L)'
;MSLMFRSRRSKGHEEPFDDQVEFQDGGYAVDLVICIDVTASMTSIIETVKQGALTFHARLAKAMALKEKPVGSLRIRVVAFRDFKADRTDPVQVGGFWQLPAEVDAFRAFVSGLRASGGGDEPESGLEALALAIDSKWDREAERRRHVIVLFTDAPAHPLGVGSDARHYPPGMPEDLDALWARWGQGRSQSALMDANAKRLLIFAPDRDPWTGIAGSWSNTLHQPSKAGTGLSAVELDDVIAVIAGSV
;
A
#
# COMPACT_ATOMS: atom_id res chain seq x y z
N MET A 1 -30.53 -48.28 14.62
CA MET A 1 -30.68 -47.67 13.29
C MET A 1 -30.45 -46.17 13.42
N SER A 2 -29.49 -45.66 12.66
CA SER A 2 -28.77 -44.40 12.87
C SER A 2 -29.61 -43.15 12.59
N LEU A 3 -29.54 -42.15 13.48
CA LEU A 3 -30.02 -40.78 13.26
C LEU A 3 -29.06 -40.05 12.31
N MET A 4 -29.55 -39.63 11.14
CA MET A 4 -28.84 -38.71 10.26
C MET A 4 -28.92 -37.28 10.82
N PHE A 5 -27.82 -36.80 11.41
CA PHE A 5 -27.57 -35.36 11.57
C PHE A 5 -27.24 -34.74 10.21
N ARG A 6 -28.15 -33.93 9.67
CA ARG A 6 -27.84 -33.04 8.55
C ARG A 6 -27.00 -31.87 9.06
N SER A 7 -25.69 -31.97 8.86
CA SER A 7 -24.75 -30.85 9.02
C SER A 7 -25.14 -29.70 8.09
N ARG A 8 -25.64 -28.59 8.66
CA ARG A 8 -25.71 -27.31 7.97
C ARG A 8 -24.27 -26.78 7.87
N ARG A 9 -23.65 -26.93 6.70
CA ARG A 9 -22.47 -26.14 6.33
C ARG A 9 -22.89 -24.67 6.33
N SER A 10 -22.31 -23.85 7.21
CA SER A 10 -22.36 -22.41 7.09
C SER A 10 -21.61 -22.03 5.82
N LYS A 11 -22.34 -21.67 4.76
CA LYS A 11 -21.77 -20.85 3.71
C LYS A 11 -21.48 -19.50 4.35
N GLY A 12 -20.21 -19.13 4.47
CA GLY A 12 -19.84 -17.75 4.78
C GLY A 12 -20.55 -16.85 3.76
N HIS A 13 -21.42 -15.98 4.23
CA HIS A 13 -21.85 -14.84 3.44
C HIS A 13 -20.64 -13.91 3.40
N GLU A 14 -19.96 -13.84 2.26
CA GLU A 14 -19.21 -12.62 1.93
C GLU A 14 -20.28 -11.55 1.73
N GLU A 15 -20.31 -10.57 2.64
CA GLU A 15 -21.13 -9.38 2.44
C GLU A 15 -20.72 -8.71 1.13
N PRO A 16 -21.67 -8.17 0.34
CA PRO A 16 -21.34 -7.48 -0.90
C PRO A 16 -20.35 -6.36 -0.62
N PHE A 17 -19.36 -6.24 -1.51
CA PHE A 17 -18.33 -5.23 -1.47
C PHE A 17 -18.96 -3.83 -1.52
N ASP A 18 -18.92 -3.11 -0.39
CA ASP A 18 -19.33 -1.71 -0.28
C ASP A 18 -18.13 -0.81 -0.58
N ASP A 19 -18.03 -0.36 -1.82
CA ASP A 19 -17.05 0.61 -2.32
C ASP A 19 -17.52 2.06 -2.13
N GLN A 20 -18.68 2.28 -1.51
CA GLN A 20 -19.27 3.61 -1.39
C GLN A 20 -18.52 4.39 -0.32
N VAL A 21 -17.89 5.48 -0.76
CA VAL A 21 -17.35 6.49 0.14
C VAL A 21 -18.34 7.64 0.22
N GLU A 22 -18.81 7.95 1.43
CA GLU A 22 -19.56 9.17 1.68
C GLU A 22 -18.60 10.35 1.74
N PHE A 23 -18.62 11.19 0.69
CA PHE A 23 -17.82 12.40 0.62
C PHE A 23 -18.54 13.56 1.30
N GLN A 24 -17.80 14.38 2.05
CA GLN A 24 -18.32 15.56 2.74
C GLN A 24 -17.53 16.81 2.37
N ASP A 25 -18.24 17.88 2.02
CA ASP A 25 -17.65 19.19 1.77
C ASP A 25 -16.83 19.68 2.98
N GLY A 26 -15.63 20.19 2.70
CA GLY A 26 -14.68 20.59 3.74
C GLY A 26 -14.01 19.42 4.48
N GLY A 27 -14.24 18.18 4.06
CA GLY A 27 -13.52 16.99 4.52
C GLY A 27 -12.04 16.98 4.12
N TYR A 28 -11.32 15.93 4.52
CA TYR A 28 -9.92 15.75 4.15
C TYR A 28 -9.76 15.38 2.69
N ALA A 29 -8.81 16.00 2.00
CA ALA A 29 -8.27 15.48 0.75
C ALA A 29 -7.37 14.27 1.06
N VAL A 30 -7.71 13.10 0.54
CA VAL A 30 -6.97 11.87 0.79
C VAL A 30 -6.31 11.42 -0.51
N ASP A 31 -4.99 11.33 -0.48
CA ASP A 31 -4.23 10.62 -1.49
C ASP A 31 -3.76 9.30 -0.91
N LEU A 32 -3.92 8.22 -1.69
CA LEU A 32 -3.51 6.87 -1.34
C LEU A 32 -2.60 6.32 -2.43
N VAL A 33 -1.40 5.88 -2.06
CA VAL A 33 -0.51 5.13 -2.94
C VAL A 33 -0.35 3.72 -2.40
N ILE A 34 -0.67 2.72 -3.22
CA ILE A 34 -0.54 1.30 -2.85
C ILE A 34 0.62 0.67 -3.62
N CYS A 35 1.68 0.29 -2.92
CA CYS A 35 2.76 -0.51 -3.44
C CYS A 35 2.43 -2.00 -3.28
N ILE A 36 2.46 -2.76 -4.37
CA ILE A 36 2.10 -4.18 -4.39
C ILE A 36 3.25 -4.96 -5.00
N ASP A 37 3.84 -5.85 -4.22
CA ASP A 37 4.73 -6.88 -4.71
C ASP A 37 3.95 -7.84 -5.63
N VAL A 38 4.42 -8.00 -6.87
CA VAL A 38 3.83 -8.90 -7.86
C VAL A 38 4.84 -9.92 -8.38
N THR A 39 5.80 -10.30 -7.54
CA THR A 39 6.76 -11.39 -7.76
C THR A 39 6.09 -12.76 -7.69
N ALA A 40 6.80 -13.83 -8.06
CA ALA A 40 6.22 -15.17 -8.11
C ALA A 40 5.85 -15.73 -6.73
N SER A 41 6.55 -15.35 -5.65
CA SER A 41 6.26 -15.80 -4.27
C SER A 41 4.84 -15.40 -3.83
N MET A 42 4.40 -14.22 -4.26
CA MET A 42 3.08 -13.66 -3.98
C MET A 42 1.91 -14.46 -4.58
N THR A 43 2.15 -15.44 -5.46
CA THR A 43 1.10 -16.21 -6.18
C THR A 43 0.00 -16.76 -5.26
N SER A 44 0.37 -17.23 -4.06
CA SER A 44 -0.58 -17.82 -3.12
C SER A 44 -1.51 -16.80 -2.44
N ILE A 45 -1.09 -15.53 -2.39
CA ILE A 45 -1.77 -14.46 -1.63
C ILE A 45 -2.20 -13.26 -2.50
N ILE A 46 -1.81 -13.22 -3.77
CA ILE A 46 -1.99 -12.05 -4.63
C ILE A 46 -3.46 -11.64 -4.78
N GLU A 47 -4.39 -12.59 -4.83
CA GLU A 47 -5.83 -12.27 -4.89
C GLU A 47 -6.32 -11.64 -3.59
N THR A 48 -5.84 -12.10 -2.42
CA THR A 48 -6.12 -11.47 -1.13
C THR A 48 -5.56 -10.04 -1.07
N VAL A 49 -4.33 -9.84 -1.56
CA VAL A 49 -3.71 -8.51 -1.61
C VAL A 49 -4.46 -7.56 -2.54
N LYS A 50 -4.90 -8.04 -3.71
CA LYS A 50 -5.75 -7.27 -4.62
C LYS A 50 -7.07 -6.87 -3.96
N GLN A 51 -7.75 -7.80 -3.27
CA GLN A 51 -8.98 -7.46 -2.55
C GLN A 51 -8.73 -6.44 -1.43
N GLY A 52 -7.63 -6.59 -0.68
CA GLY A 52 -7.18 -5.59 0.28
C GLY A 52 -7.00 -4.22 -0.36
N ALA A 53 -6.26 -4.13 -1.47
CA ALA A 53 -6.02 -2.88 -2.20
C ALA A 53 -7.32 -2.26 -2.75
N LEU A 54 -8.19 -3.06 -3.34
CA LEU A 54 -9.49 -2.62 -3.87
C LEU A 54 -10.40 -2.08 -2.77
N THR A 55 -10.36 -2.64 -1.56
CA THR A 55 -11.26 -2.26 -0.46
C THR A 55 -10.68 -1.21 0.48
N PHE A 56 -9.36 -0.98 0.45
CA PHE A 56 -8.64 -0.16 1.42
C PHE A 56 -9.22 1.25 1.53
N HIS A 57 -9.52 1.88 0.40
CA HIS A 57 -9.97 3.27 0.36
C HIS A 57 -11.31 3.49 1.07
N ALA A 58 -12.27 2.58 0.87
CA ALA A 58 -13.58 2.62 1.53
C ALA A 58 -13.44 2.37 3.04
N ARG A 59 -12.63 1.38 3.43
CA ARG A 59 -12.31 1.10 4.84
C ARG A 59 -11.66 2.29 5.53
N LEU A 60 -10.70 2.94 4.87
CA LEU A 60 -10.04 4.14 5.37
C LEU A 60 -11.04 5.29 5.53
N ALA A 61 -11.86 5.56 4.53
CA ALA A 61 -12.85 6.63 4.60
C ALA A 61 -13.84 6.41 5.75
N LYS A 62 -14.34 5.18 5.92
CA LYS A 62 -15.20 4.79 7.04
C LYS A 62 -14.51 4.99 8.39
N ALA A 63 -13.27 4.51 8.53
CA ALA A 63 -12.51 4.68 9.76
C ALA A 63 -12.23 6.16 10.08
N MET A 64 -11.98 6.99 9.07
CA MET A 64 -11.79 8.43 9.24
C MET A 64 -13.09 9.14 9.62
N ALA A 65 -14.23 8.78 9.01
CA ALA A 65 -15.54 9.31 9.37
C ALA A 65 -15.90 9.01 10.84
N LEU A 66 -15.62 7.79 11.31
CA LEU A 66 -15.77 7.41 12.73
C LEU A 66 -14.90 8.21 13.70
N LYS A 67 -13.89 8.93 13.19
CA LYS A 67 -13.01 9.83 13.95
C LYS A 67 -13.31 11.31 13.69
N GLU A 68 -14.48 11.64 13.13
CA GLU A 68 -14.90 13.01 12.78
C GLU A 68 -13.92 13.70 11.80
N LYS A 69 -13.26 12.89 10.96
CA LYS A 69 -12.35 13.33 9.90
C LYS A 69 -12.90 12.89 8.53
N PRO A 70 -14.12 13.28 8.13
CA PRO A 70 -14.74 12.79 6.90
C PRO A 70 -13.87 13.12 5.69
N VAL A 71 -13.95 12.28 4.66
CA VAL A 71 -13.21 12.46 3.40
C VAL A 71 -13.96 13.44 2.52
N GLY A 72 -13.28 14.43 1.97
CA GLY A 72 -13.85 15.40 1.02
C GLY A 72 -13.47 15.10 -0.43
N SER A 73 -12.28 14.56 -0.66
CA SER A 73 -11.84 14.08 -1.97
C SER A 73 -10.87 12.90 -1.80
N LEU A 74 -10.80 12.04 -2.82
CA LEU A 74 -9.98 10.83 -2.78
C LEU A 74 -9.31 10.58 -4.12
N ARG A 75 -7.97 10.46 -4.10
CA ARG A 75 -7.19 10.00 -5.25
C ARG A 75 -6.39 8.77 -4.85
N ILE A 76 -6.33 7.79 -5.76
CA ILE A 76 -5.59 6.56 -5.54
C ILE A 76 -4.59 6.31 -6.66
N ARG A 77 -3.44 5.75 -6.33
CA ARG A 77 -2.38 5.34 -7.26
C ARG A 77 -1.84 3.97 -6.84
N VAL A 78 -1.37 3.19 -7.79
CA VAL A 78 -0.76 1.87 -7.53
C VAL A 78 0.64 1.82 -8.14
N VAL A 79 1.57 1.24 -7.38
CA VAL A 79 2.93 0.90 -7.80
C VAL A 79 3.08 -0.61 -7.65
N ALA A 80 2.90 -1.37 -8.73
CA ALA A 80 3.16 -2.80 -8.71
C ALA A 80 4.64 -3.05 -9.06
N PHE A 81 5.36 -3.81 -8.23
CA PHE A 81 6.82 -3.98 -8.38
C PHE A 81 7.26 -5.44 -8.32
N ARG A 82 8.44 -5.69 -8.89
CA ARG A 82 9.21 -6.95 -8.82
C ARG A 82 10.67 -6.63 -8.48
N ASP A 83 11.63 -7.46 -8.89
CA ASP A 83 13.06 -7.17 -8.78
C ASP A 83 13.60 -6.50 -10.06
N PHE A 84 14.19 -5.31 -9.94
CA PHE A 84 14.90 -4.67 -11.06
C PHE A 84 16.07 -5.49 -11.59
N LYS A 85 16.72 -6.29 -10.74
CA LYS A 85 17.84 -7.17 -11.10
C LYS A 85 17.37 -8.36 -11.95
N ALA A 86 16.23 -8.96 -11.60
CA ALA A 86 15.70 -10.16 -12.26
C ALA A 86 14.77 -9.83 -13.44
N ASP A 87 13.87 -8.86 -13.29
CA ASP A 87 12.78 -8.57 -14.23
C ASP A 87 13.07 -7.37 -15.13
N ARG A 88 14.19 -7.44 -15.86
CA ARG A 88 14.76 -6.33 -16.65
C ARG A 88 13.81 -5.66 -17.68
N THR A 89 12.73 -6.34 -18.07
CA THR A 89 11.76 -5.84 -19.05
C THR A 89 10.53 -5.18 -18.44
N ASP A 90 10.07 -5.64 -17.28
CA ASP A 90 8.86 -5.14 -16.61
C ASP A 90 9.01 -5.23 -15.07
N PRO A 91 10.00 -4.53 -14.49
CA PRO A 91 10.27 -4.62 -13.06
C PRO A 91 9.28 -3.79 -12.24
N VAL A 92 8.57 -2.84 -12.87
CA VAL A 92 7.60 -1.98 -12.22
C VAL A 92 6.50 -1.55 -13.18
N GLN A 93 5.26 -1.56 -12.70
CA GLN A 93 4.09 -1.01 -13.37
C GLN A 93 3.46 0.05 -12.47
N VAL A 94 3.32 1.27 -13.00
CA VAL A 94 2.88 2.41 -12.20
C VAL A 94 1.62 3.03 -12.80
N GLY A 95 0.55 3.07 -12.01
CA GLY A 95 -0.69 3.75 -12.34
C GLY A 95 -0.60 5.27 -12.22
N GLY A 96 -1.50 6.00 -12.88
CA GLY A 96 -1.77 7.40 -12.56
C GLY A 96 -2.42 7.56 -11.19
N PHE A 97 -2.76 8.81 -10.82
CA PHE A 97 -3.76 9.03 -9.77
C PHE A 97 -5.15 8.96 -10.41
N TRP A 98 -5.97 8.04 -9.95
CA TRP A 98 -7.40 7.94 -10.27
C TRP A 98 -8.20 8.68 -9.21
N GLN A 99 -9.13 9.55 -9.63
CA GLN A 99 -10.05 10.27 -8.77
C GLN A 99 -11.28 9.41 -8.50
N LEU A 100 -11.51 9.06 -7.24
CA LEU A 100 -12.67 8.29 -6.82
C LEU A 100 -13.84 9.21 -6.44
N PRO A 101 -15.09 8.84 -6.77
CA PRO A 101 -15.50 7.57 -7.39
C PRO A 101 -15.45 7.56 -8.93
N ALA A 102 -15.16 8.70 -9.57
CA ALA A 102 -15.27 8.87 -11.03
C ALA A 102 -14.44 7.87 -11.87
N GLU A 103 -13.27 7.47 -11.37
CA GLU A 103 -12.32 6.61 -12.08
C GLU A 103 -12.15 5.23 -11.41
N VAL A 104 -13.13 4.80 -10.59
CA VAL A 104 -13.07 3.54 -9.83
C VAL A 104 -12.88 2.31 -10.74
N ASP A 105 -13.51 2.28 -11.91
CA ASP A 105 -13.42 1.14 -12.82
C ASP A 105 -12.03 1.02 -13.46
N ALA A 106 -11.36 2.15 -13.74
CA ALA A 106 -10.00 2.15 -14.25
C ALA A 106 -9.00 1.66 -13.18
N PHE A 107 -9.18 2.11 -11.93
CA PHE A 107 -8.42 1.59 -10.79
C PHE A 107 -8.64 0.08 -10.60
N ARG A 108 -9.91 -0.39 -10.61
CA ARG A 108 -10.26 -1.80 -10.52
C ARG A 108 -9.62 -2.63 -11.60
N ALA A 109 -9.73 -2.20 -12.86
CA ALA A 109 -9.15 -2.89 -13.99
C ALA A 109 -7.62 -3.04 -13.86
N PHE A 110 -6.93 -1.98 -13.40
CA PHE A 110 -5.49 -2.03 -13.16
C PHE A 110 -5.14 -3.09 -12.11
N VAL A 111 -5.76 -3.04 -10.93
CA VAL A 111 -5.46 -3.97 -9.83
C VAL A 111 -5.84 -5.41 -10.17
N SER A 112 -7.02 -5.65 -10.75
CA SER A 112 -7.44 -6.98 -11.19
C SER A 112 -6.54 -7.56 -12.29
N GLY A 113 -5.90 -6.69 -13.08
CA GLY A 113 -4.94 -7.06 -14.12
C GLY A 113 -3.59 -7.58 -13.60
N LEU A 114 -3.20 -7.26 -12.36
CA LEU A 114 -1.90 -7.63 -11.81
C LEU A 114 -1.69 -9.17 -11.78
N ARG A 115 -0.46 -9.63 -12.01
CA ARG A 115 -0.11 -11.06 -11.99
C ARG A 115 1.22 -11.28 -11.27
N ALA A 116 1.18 -12.15 -10.26
CA ALA A 116 2.35 -12.65 -9.57
C ALA A 116 3.24 -13.43 -10.54
N SER A 117 4.45 -12.97 -10.76
CA SER A 117 5.45 -13.55 -11.68
C SER A 117 6.79 -12.85 -11.49
N GLY A 118 7.90 -13.52 -11.85
CA GLY A 118 9.23 -12.91 -11.72
C GLY A 118 9.75 -12.91 -10.28
N GLY A 119 10.63 -11.95 -9.97
CA GLY A 119 11.31 -11.75 -8.67
C GLY A 119 12.70 -12.36 -8.62
N GLY A 120 12.86 -13.59 -9.10
CA GLY A 120 14.14 -14.28 -8.97
C GLY A 120 14.35 -14.78 -7.54
N ASP A 121 15.53 -14.53 -6.98
CA ASP A 121 15.85 -14.90 -5.60
C ASP A 121 15.67 -13.68 -4.67
N GLU A 122 14.97 -13.86 -3.55
CA GLU A 122 14.87 -12.83 -2.50
C GLU A 122 16.26 -12.28 -2.11
N PRO A 123 16.38 -10.99 -1.77
CA PRO A 123 15.33 -9.95 -1.63
C PRO A 123 14.70 -9.42 -2.93
N GLU A 124 13.74 -8.50 -2.81
CA GLU A 124 13.02 -7.87 -3.94
C GLU A 124 13.19 -6.32 -3.96
N SER A 125 12.75 -5.59 -4.99
CA SER A 125 12.96 -4.12 -5.09
C SER A 125 11.87 -3.26 -4.40
N GLY A 126 11.52 -3.63 -3.16
CA GLY A 126 10.47 -2.92 -2.40
C GLY A 126 10.84 -1.49 -2.01
N LEU A 127 12.13 -1.16 -1.83
CA LEU A 127 12.56 0.20 -1.50
C LEU A 127 12.42 1.16 -2.69
N GLU A 128 12.68 0.72 -3.92
CA GLU A 128 12.39 1.48 -5.13
C GLU A 128 10.89 1.77 -5.26
N ALA A 129 10.03 0.80 -4.97
CA ALA A 129 8.59 1.02 -4.98
C ALA A 129 8.15 2.07 -3.94
N LEU A 130 8.72 2.01 -2.73
CA LEU A 130 8.49 3.01 -1.68
C LEU A 130 9.00 4.40 -2.10
N ALA A 131 10.15 4.48 -2.76
CA ALA A 131 10.68 5.73 -3.30
C ALA A 131 9.74 6.36 -4.34
N LEU A 132 9.24 5.57 -5.30
CA LEU A 132 8.24 6.01 -6.28
C LEU A 132 6.94 6.50 -5.64
N ALA A 133 6.52 5.87 -4.54
CA ALA A 133 5.36 6.29 -3.78
C ALA A 133 5.60 7.64 -3.09
N ILE A 134 6.75 7.80 -2.41
CA ILE A 134 7.14 9.06 -1.76
C ILE A 134 7.22 10.21 -2.79
N ASP A 135 7.80 9.94 -3.96
CA ASP A 135 7.99 10.93 -5.04
C ASP A 135 6.69 11.23 -5.84
N SER A 136 5.56 10.66 -5.44
CA SER A 136 4.27 10.89 -6.12
C SER A 136 3.81 12.35 -6.05
N LYS A 137 2.94 12.75 -6.99
CA LYS A 137 2.37 14.12 -7.06
C LYS A 137 1.23 14.31 -6.05
N TRP A 138 1.58 14.27 -4.77
CA TRP A 138 0.65 14.46 -3.65
C TRP A 138 -0.07 15.82 -3.71
N ASP A 139 -1.34 15.85 -3.29
CA ASP A 139 -2.13 17.07 -3.14
C ASP A 139 -1.58 17.88 -1.98
N ARG A 140 -1.07 19.07 -2.29
CA ARG A 140 -0.50 20.00 -1.32
C ARG A 140 -1.32 21.27 -1.16
N GLU A 141 -2.39 21.42 -1.95
CA GLU A 141 -3.22 22.63 -1.97
C GLU A 141 -4.31 22.57 -0.89
N ALA A 142 -4.86 21.38 -0.64
CA ALA A 142 -5.86 21.18 0.39
C ALA A 142 -5.29 21.41 1.80
N GLU A 143 -5.93 22.28 2.58
CA GLU A 143 -5.53 22.58 3.98
C GLU A 143 -5.60 21.34 4.87
N ARG A 144 -6.70 20.58 4.77
CA ARG A 144 -6.91 19.30 5.45
C ARG A 144 -6.57 18.17 4.49
N ARG A 145 -5.46 17.50 4.71
CA ARG A 145 -4.97 16.44 3.81
C ARG A 145 -4.43 15.22 4.56
N ARG A 146 -4.53 14.05 3.92
CA ARG A 146 -3.88 12.79 4.34
C ARG A 146 -3.19 12.17 3.13
N HIS A 147 -1.93 11.80 3.31
CA HIS A 147 -1.11 11.13 2.31
C HIS A 147 -0.72 9.77 2.84
N VAL A 148 -1.34 8.72 2.31
CA VAL A 148 -1.16 7.36 2.84
C VAL A 148 -0.41 6.53 1.81
N ILE A 149 0.68 5.91 2.23
CA ILE A 149 1.37 4.87 1.46
C ILE A 149 1.08 3.53 2.14
N VAL A 150 0.68 2.53 1.35
CA VAL A 150 0.48 1.16 1.81
C VAL A 150 1.36 0.26 0.99
N LEU A 151 2.19 -0.56 1.62
CA LEU A 151 3.09 -1.50 0.95
C LEU A 151 2.72 -2.94 1.32
N PHE A 152 2.57 -3.81 0.33
CA PHE A 152 2.37 -5.24 0.49
C PHE A 152 3.52 -6.01 -0.16
N THR A 153 4.18 -6.89 0.60
CA THR A 153 5.22 -7.82 0.12
C THR A 153 5.31 -9.03 1.04
N ASP A 154 5.80 -10.16 0.53
CA ASP A 154 6.19 -11.32 1.34
C ASP A 154 7.70 -11.52 1.45
N ALA A 155 8.49 -10.56 0.95
CA ALA A 155 9.94 -10.61 0.89
C ALA A 155 10.63 -9.46 1.67
N PRO A 156 11.90 -9.63 2.08
CA PRO A 156 12.77 -8.49 2.41
C PRO A 156 13.07 -7.66 1.15
N ALA A 157 13.63 -6.46 1.32
CA ALA A 157 14.05 -5.63 0.19
C ALA A 157 15.56 -5.55 0.02
N HIS A 158 16.00 -5.44 -1.24
CA HIS A 158 17.38 -5.09 -1.58
C HIS A 158 17.72 -3.69 -1.06
N PRO A 159 19.01 -3.40 -0.80
CA PRO A 159 19.47 -2.01 -0.75
C PRO A 159 19.13 -1.27 -2.04
N LEU A 160 18.84 0.03 -1.92
CA LEU A 160 18.57 0.88 -3.09
C LEU A 160 19.73 0.84 -4.08
N GLY A 161 19.40 0.83 -5.37
CA GLY A 161 20.36 0.84 -6.48
C GLY A 161 20.71 -0.54 -7.02
N VAL A 162 20.28 -1.63 -6.37
CA VAL A 162 20.37 -2.99 -6.94
C VAL A 162 19.47 -3.07 -8.17
N GLY A 163 20.04 -3.50 -9.31
CA GLY A 163 19.34 -3.53 -10.60
C GLY A 163 19.28 -2.17 -11.31
N SER A 164 20.07 -1.18 -10.88
CA SER A 164 20.15 0.15 -11.53
C SER A 164 20.65 0.14 -12.98
N ASP A 165 21.24 -0.96 -13.43
CA ASP A 165 21.58 -1.21 -14.84
C ASP A 165 20.37 -1.58 -15.71
N ALA A 166 19.20 -1.85 -15.10
CA ALA A 166 17.98 -2.14 -15.84
C ALA A 166 17.56 -0.94 -16.70
N ARG A 167 17.17 -1.22 -17.95
CA ARG A 167 16.78 -0.20 -18.94
C ARG A 167 15.69 0.75 -18.44
N HIS A 168 14.80 0.24 -17.58
CA HIS A 168 13.64 0.95 -17.05
C HIS A 168 13.80 1.30 -15.56
N TYR A 169 15.02 1.29 -15.03
CA TYR A 169 15.27 1.76 -13.68
C TYR A 169 14.90 3.25 -13.55
N PRO A 170 14.05 3.64 -12.58
CA PRO A 170 13.55 5.01 -12.52
C PRO A 170 14.66 6.03 -12.27
N PRO A 171 14.66 7.16 -12.99
CA PRO A 171 15.64 8.22 -12.74
C PRO A 171 15.35 8.89 -11.39
N GLY A 172 16.40 9.37 -10.73
CA GLY A 172 16.27 10.14 -9.50
C GLY A 172 15.91 9.30 -8.27
N MET A 173 16.13 7.99 -8.30
CA MET A 173 16.06 7.15 -7.10
C MET A 173 17.01 7.67 -6.00
N PRO A 174 16.64 7.56 -4.71
CA PRO A 174 17.58 7.83 -3.63
C PRO A 174 18.77 6.86 -3.69
N GLU A 175 19.95 7.34 -3.29
CA GLU A 175 21.19 6.56 -3.34
C GLU A 175 21.20 5.41 -2.33
N ASP A 176 20.56 5.62 -1.17
CA ASP A 176 20.50 4.66 -0.07
C ASP A 176 19.25 4.89 0.82
N LEU A 177 19.13 4.07 1.87
CA LEU A 177 18.01 4.13 2.80
C LEU A 177 17.97 5.46 3.59
N ASP A 178 19.12 6.08 3.85
CA ASP A 178 19.20 7.37 4.55
C ASP A 178 18.68 8.51 3.67
N ALA A 179 19.03 8.50 2.38
CA ALA A 179 18.49 9.43 1.39
C ALA A 179 16.97 9.24 1.20
N LEU A 180 16.48 8.00 1.21
CA LEU A 180 15.06 7.70 1.18
C LEU A 180 14.34 8.19 2.45
N TRP A 181 14.94 7.96 3.62
CA TRP A 181 14.44 8.48 4.90
C TRP A 181 14.43 10.02 4.91
N ALA A 182 15.43 10.68 4.34
CA ALA A 182 15.47 12.14 4.22
C ALA A 182 14.32 12.68 3.35
N ARG A 183 13.92 11.96 2.29
CA ARG A 183 12.73 12.28 1.47
C ARG A 183 11.43 12.05 2.22
N TRP A 184 11.32 10.96 2.99
CA TRP A 184 10.21 10.76 3.92
C TRP A 184 10.14 11.92 4.91
N GLY A 185 11.27 12.29 5.50
CA GLY A 185 11.45 13.44 6.37
C GLY A 185 11.10 13.21 7.84
N GLN A 186 11.54 14.12 8.69
CA GLN A 186 11.18 14.18 10.11
C GLN A 186 10.88 15.64 10.48
N GLY A 187 9.79 15.88 11.20
CA GLY A 187 9.42 17.23 11.65
C GLY A 187 9.37 18.26 10.51
N ARG A 188 10.17 19.32 10.62
CA ARG A 188 10.28 20.42 9.63
C ARG A 188 11.52 20.31 8.74
N SER A 189 12.00 19.10 8.44
CA SER A 189 13.16 18.93 7.55
C SER A 189 12.92 19.61 6.20
N GLN A 190 13.87 20.45 5.77
CA GLN A 190 13.76 21.20 4.51
C GLN A 190 13.94 20.31 3.27
N SER A 191 14.55 19.13 3.43
CA SER A 191 14.73 18.15 2.36
C SER A 191 13.55 17.18 2.20
N ALA A 192 12.56 17.25 3.09
CA ALA A 192 11.44 16.32 3.08
C ALA A 192 10.50 16.60 1.91
N LEU A 193 10.15 15.55 1.18
CA LEU A 193 9.13 15.60 0.12
C LEU A 193 7.73 15.43 0.70
N MET A 194 7.60 14.65 1.77
CA MET A 194 6.31 14.40 2.43
C MET A 194 6.02 15.45 3.51
N ASP A 195 4.75 15.82 3.62
CA ASP A 195 4.28 16.63 4.75
C ASP A 195 4.19 15.76 6.01
N ALA A 196 4.96 16.13 7.04
CA ALA A 196 5.02 15.41 8.30
C ALA A 196 3.66 15.25 9.00
N ASN A 197 2.73 16.19 8.83
CA ASN A 197 1.40 16.12 9.43
C ASN A 197 0.44 15.26 8.61
N ALA A 198 0.61 15.21 7.29
CA ALA A 198 -0.29 14.50 6.38
C ALA A 198 0.08 13.01 6.21
N LYS A 199 1.38 12.69 6.24
CA LYS A 199 1.90 11.41 5.77
C LYS A 199 1.65 10.25 6.73
N ARG A 200 1.34 9.07 6.19
CA ARG A 200 1.25 7.78 6.89
C ARG A 200 1.86 6.69 6.01
N LEU A 201 2.64 5.81 6.61
CA LEU A 201 3.20 4.63 5.94
C LEU A 201 2.71 3.36 6.65
N LEU A 202 2.13 2.46 5.87
CA LEU A 202 1.63 1.17 6.27
C LEU A 202 2.42 0.09 5.54
N ILE A 203 3.05 -0.81 6.28
CA ILE A 203 3.90 -1.86 5.71
C ILE A 203 3.32 -3.21 6.12
N PHE A 204 2.85 -3.98 5.16
CA PHE A 204 2.50 -5.40 5.30
C PHE A 204 3.61 -6.22 4.68
N ALA A 205 4.56 -6.63 5.52
CA ALA A 205 5.80 -7.28 5.08
C ALA A 205 6.32 -8.24 6.15
N PRO A 206 7.26 -9.16 5.84
CA PRO A 206 7.89 -10.02 6.83
C PRO A 206 8.53 -9.24 7.99
N ASP A 207 8.67 -9.90 9.14
CA ASP A 207 9.41 -9.37 10.29
C ASP A 207 10.93 -9.48 10.08
N ARG A 208 11.43 -8.72 9.09
CA ARG A 208 12.82 -8.72 8.64
C ARG A 208 13.25 -7.31 8.21
N ASP A 209 14.55 -7.06 8.24
CA ASP A 209 15.10 -5.85 7.65
C ASP A 209 14.89 -5.81 6.13
N PRO A 210 14.67 -4.62 5.53
CA PRO A 210 14.72 -3.30 6.16
C PRO A 210 13.41 -2.86 6.85
N TRP A 211 12.34 -3.66 6.80
CA TRP A 211 10.99 -3.25 7.26
C TRP A 211 10.94 -2.96 8.75
N THR A 212 11.56 -3.80 9.56
CA THR A 212 11.69 -3.62 11.02
C THR A 212 12.46 -2.35 11.36
N GLY A 213 13.57 -2.08 10.68
CA GLY A 213 14.35 -0.85 10.84
C GLY A 213 13.57 0.40 10.47
N ILE A 214 12.84 0.38 9.35
CA ILE A 214 11.97 1.47 8.90
C ILE A 214 10.88 1.75 9.94
N ALA A 215 10.16 0.72 10.39
CA ALA A 215 9.08 0.87 11.37
C ALA A 215 9.59 1.41 12.73
N GLY A 216 10.80 1.02 13.13
CA GLY A 216 11.42 1.47 14.38
C GLY A 216 11.93 2.90 14.34
N SER A 217 12.17 3.48 13.15
CA SER A 217 12.86 4.78 13.01
C SER A 217 12.04 5.86 12.30
N TRP A 218 11.12 5.49 11.41
CA TRP A 218 10.36 6.45 10.60
C TRP A 218 9.08 6.87 11.31
N SER A 219 8.91 8.18 11.52
CA SER A 219 7.67 8.74 12.07
C SER A 219 6.46 8.41 11.20
N ASN A 220 5.30 8.20 11.83
CA ASN A 220 4.02 7.92 11.16
C ASN A 220 4.06 6.63 10.31
N THR A 221 4.80 5.63 10.77
CA THR A 221 4.93 4.33 10.12
C THR A 221 4.38 3.25 11.02
N LEU A 222 3.62 2.32 10.44
CA LEU A 222 3.16 1.11 11.11
C LEU A 222 3.52 -0.07 10.23
N HIS A 223 4.16 -1.07 10.84
CA HIS A 223 4.48 -2.34 10.22
C HIS A 223 3.62 -3.43 10.85
N GLN A 224 2.89 -4.14 10.00
CA GLN A 224 2.11 -5.31 10.33
C GLN A 224 2.82 -6.52 9.72
N PRO A 225 3.48 -7.35 10.55
CA PRO A 225 4.17 -8.54 10.07
C PRO A 225 3.23 -9.49 9.36
N SER A 226 3.51 -9.80 8.09
CA SER A 226 2.80 -10.85 7.35
C SER A 226 3.45 -12.20 7.65
N LYS A 227 2.67 -13.19 8.12
CA LYS A 227 3.12 -14.59 8.11
C LYS A 227 3.11 -15.10 6.67
N ALA A 228 4.24 -15.64 6.21
CA ALA A 228 4.37 -16.18 4.85
C ALA A 228 3.23 -17.18 4.55
N GLY A 229 2.54 -16.98 3.43
CA GLY A 229 1.50 -17.89 2.92
C GLY A 229 0.12 -17.81 3.58
N THR A 230 -0.12 -16.96 4.58
CA THR A 230 -1.47 -16.83 5.19
C THR A 230 -2.26 -15.60 4.73
N GLY A 231 -1.61 -14.67 4.03
CA GLY A 231 -2.20 -13.37 3.68
C GLY A 231 -2.53 -12.53 4.91
N LEU A 232 -3.16 -11.38 4.67
CA LEU A 232 -3.69 -10.49 5.70
C LEU A 232 -5.20 -10.74 5.87
N SER A 233 -5.68 -10.97 7.09
CA SER A 233 -7.12 -11.10 7.32
C SER A 233 -7.82 -9.73 7.24
N ALA A 234 -9.10 -9.73 6.88
CA ALA A 234 -9.91 -8.52 6.83
C ALA A 234 -9.97 -7.78 8.19
N VAL A 235 -9.93 -8.52 9.30
CA VAL A 235 -9.96 -7.95 10.66
C VAL A 235 -8.65 -7.24 10.98
N GLU A 236 -7.51 -7.87 10.69
CA GLU A 236 -6.20 -7.25 10.89
C GLU A 236 -6.04 -5.98 10.05
N LEU A 237 -6.58 -5.98 8.82
CA LEU A 237 -6.58 -4.79 7.98
C LEU A 237 -7.40 -3.63 8.60
N ASP A 238 -8.58 -3.92 9.17
CA ASP A 238 -9.43 -2.91 9.79
C ASP A 238 -8.79 -2.30 11.05
N ASP A 239 -8.14 -3.12 11.88
CA ASP A 239 -7.44 -2.65 13.08
C ASP A 239 -6.31 -1.69 12.72
N VAL A 240 -5.51 -2.05 11.72
CA VAL A 240 -4.40 -1.22 11.21
C VAL A 240 -4.92 0.08 10.60
N ILE A 241 -6.01 0.02 9.82
CA ILE A 241 -6.65 1.21 9.25
C ILE A 241 -7.21 2.13 10.35
N ALA A 242 -7.80 1.57 11.41
CA ALA A 242 -8.33 2.36 12.51
C ALA A 242 -7.24 3.15 13.24
N VAL A 243 -6.05 2.55 13.40
CA VAL A 243 -4.88 3.22 14.00
C VAL A 243 -4.44 4.43 13.14
N ILE A 244 -4.30 4.25 11.83
CA ILE A 244 -3.85 5.36 10.97
C ILE A 244 -4.89 6.46 10.82
N ALA A 245 -6.19 6.13 10.79
CA ALA A 245 -7.26 7.14 10.76
C ALA A 245 -7.26 8.01 12.04
N GLY A 246 -6.94 7.40 13.19
CA GLY A 246 -6.86 8.07 14.49
C GLY A 246 -5.65 8.99 14.64
N SER A 247 -4.50 8.61 14.07
CA SER A 247 -3.24 9.34 14.23
C SER A 247 -3.35 10.82 13.81
N VAL A 248 -2.77 11.70 14.63
CA VAL A 248 -2.87 13.18 14.52
C VAL A 248 -2.10 13.70 13.32
#